data_AF-A0A7S4FJ59-F1
#
_entry.id   AF-A0A7S4FJ59-F1
#
_cell.length_a   1.000
_cell.length_b   1.000
_cell.length_c   1.000
_cell.angle_alpha   90.00
_cell.angle_beta   90.00
_cell.angle_gamma   90.00
#
_symmetry.space_group_name_H-M   'P 1'
#
loop_
_entity.id
_entity.type
_entity.pdbx_description
1 polymer ?
#
loop_
_entity_poly.entity_id
_entity_poly.type
_entity_poly.pdbx_seq_one_letter_code
_entity_poly.pdbx_strand_id
1 'polypeptide(L)'
;MAAEYYAIDLESERSRNKYIEIVEAFERREQLKGLQEQKRQRQMEQKERDLEDLEQKLRTISKSPFRTKIREAPVFKPTAEEFANPLQYILSIQDQAEQYGICKIIPPPGWAPPLEL
;
A
#
# COMPACT_ATOMS: atom_id res chain seq x y z
N MET A 1 13.00 -46.30 -5.64
CA MET A 1 13.53 -46.98 -6.84
C MET A 1 14.21 -46.00 -7.79
N ALA A 2 15.36 -45.43 -7.42
CA ALA A 2 16.19 -44.66 -8.37
C ALA A 2 17.65 -44.53 -7.90
N ALA A 3 18.15 -45.46 -7.08
CA ALA A 3 19.53 -45.45 -6.60
C ALA A 3 20.49 -46.26 -7.50
N GLU A 4 20.02 -46.76 -8.65
CA GLU A 4 20.78 -47.67 -9.51
C GLU A 4 21.31 -47.04 -10.81
N TYR A 5 21.34 -45.71 -10.96
CA TYR A 5 21.70 -45.10 -12.25
C TYR A 5 23.07 -44.42 -12.36
N TYR A 6 24.05 -44.63 -11.46
CA TYR A 6 25.44 -44.20 -11.75
C TYR A 6 26.47 -45.09 -11.04
N ALA A 7 26.73 -46.28 -11.60
CA ALA A 7 27.99 -46.99 -11.36
C ALA A 7 29.10 -46.26 -12.13
N ILE A 8 29.73 -45.28 -11.47
CA ILE A 8 30.88 -44.55 -12.03
C ILE A 8 32.12 -45.40 -11.76
N ASP A 9 32.87 -45.69 -12.82
CA ASP A 9 34.14 -46.38 -12.74
C ASP A 9 35.16 -45.52 -11.96
N LEU A 10 35.40 -45.88 -10.70
CA LEU A 10 36.23 -45.14 -9.72
C LEU A 10 37.73 -45.41 -9.90
N GLU A 11 38.12 -46.18 -10.92
CA GLU A 11 39.51 -46.57 -11.15
C GLU A 11 40.41 -45.39 -11.53
N SER A 12 39.89 -44.34 -12.18
CA SER A 12 40.67 -43.14 -12.52
C SER A 12 40.48 -42.00 -11.50
N GLU A 13 41.57 -41.28 -11.17
CA GLU A 13 41.51 -40.07 -10.32
C GLU A 13 40.56 -39.00 -10.87
N ARG A 14 40.43 -38.92 -12.20
CA ARG A 14 39.53 -37.98 -12.88
C ARG A 14 38.07 -38.29 -12.60
N SER A 15 37.69 -39.56 -12.52
CA SER A 15 36.34 -40.02 -12.18
C SER A 15 36.00 -39.71 -10.72
N ARG A 16 36.95 -39.94 -9.79
CA ARG A 16 36.79 -39.62 -8.36
C ARG A 16 36.62 -38.12 -8.12
N ASN A 17 37.45 -37.29 -8.75
CA ASN A 17 37.35 -35.83 -8.61
C ASN A 17 36.00 -35.30 -9.12
N LYS A 18 35.47 -35.85 -10.20
CA LYS A 18 34.16 -35.47 -10.73
C LYS A 18 33.01 -35.81 -9.77
N TYR A 19 33.09 -36.95 -9.07
CA TYR A 19 32.08 -37.32 -8.08
C TYR A 19 32.09 -36.41 -6.85
N ILE A 20 33.29 -36.10 -6.33
CA ILE A 20 33.47 -35.17 -5.21
C ILE A 20 32.88 -33.80 -5.56
N GLU A 21 33.18 -33.29 -6.76
CA GLU A 21 32.65 -32.01 -7.23
C GLU A 21 31.11 -31.99 -7.27
N ILE A 22 30.47 -33.09 -7.67
CA ILE A 22 28.99 -33.21 -7.71
C ILE A 22 28.40 -33.18 -6.30
N VAL A 23 28.98 -33.93 -5.36
CA VAL A 23 28.51 -33.98 -3.96
C VAL A 23 28.65 -32.60 -3.32
N GLU A 24 29.80 -31.95 -3.48
CA GLU A 24 30.00 -30.58 -2.98
C GLU A 24 29.08 -29.57 -3.68
N ALA A 25 28.85 -29.71 -4.99
CA ALA A 25 27.94 -28.82 -5.72
C ALA A 25 26.49 -28.96 -5.24
N PHE A 26 26.08 -30.16 -4.85
CA PHE A 26 24.77 -30.40 -4.23
C PHE A 26 24.68 -29.70 -2.87
N GLU A 27 25.67 -29.88 -2.00
CA GLU A 27 25.71 -29.21 -0.68
C GLU A 27 25.73 -27.68 -0.83
N ARG A 28 26.52 -27.13 -1.76
CA ARG A 28 26.55 -25.69 -2.07
C ARG A 28 25.18 -25.17 -2.52
N ARG A 29 24.42 -25.94 -3.31
CA ARG A 29 23.06 -25.56 -3.74
C ARG A 29 22.08 -25.54 -2.56
N GLU A 30 22.18 -26.49 -1.64
CA GLU A 30 21.35 -26.48 -0.43
C GLU A 30 21.68 -25.28 0.47
N GLN A 31 22.96 -24.93 0.61
CA GLN A 31 23.37 -23.71 1.31
C GLN A 31 22.84 -22.44 0.63
N LEU A 32 22.88 -22.37 -0.70
CA LEU A 32 22.35 -21.23 -1.46
C LEU A 32 20.83 -21.09 -1.31
N LYS A 33 20.09 -22.21 -1.31
CA LYS A 33 18.65 -22.20 -1.00
C LYS A 33 18.39 -21.67 0.41
N GLY A 34 19.16 -22.11 1.40
CA GLY A 34 19.08 -21.62 2.77
C GLY A 34 19.35 -20.12 2.88
N LEU A 35 20.35 -19.61 2.15
CA LEU A 35 20.66 -18.18 2.11
C LEU A 35 19.57 -17.35 1.43
N GLN A 36 18.99 -17.85 0.32
CA GLN A 36 17.88 -17.19 -0.35
C GLN A 36 16.66 -17.10 0.56
N GLU A 37 16.32 -18.19 1.26
CA GLU A 37 15.22 -18.20 2.19
C GLU A 37 15.48 -17.28 3.39
N GLN A 38 16.70 -17.26 3.92
CA GLN A 38 17.09 -16.32 4.96
C GLN A 38 16.99 -14.86 4.50
N LYS A 39 17.40 -14.55 3.26
CA LYS A 39 17.22 -13.21 2.67
C LYS A 39 15.75 -12.85 2.55
N ARG A 40 14.91 -13.76 2.09
CA ARG A 40 13.45 -13.58 1.96
C ARG A 40 12.82 -13.32 3.33
N GLN A 41 13.21 -14.11 4.33
CA GLN A 41 12.73 -13.97 5.70
C GLN A 41 13.10 -12.61 6.30
N ARG A 42 14.37 -12.21 6.21
CA ARG A 42 14.82 -10.89 6.68
C ARG A 42 14.11 -9.74 5.97
N GLN A 43 13.84 -9.87 4.67
CA GLN A 43 13.08 -8.88 3.92
C GLN A 43 11.63 -8.78 4.37
N MET A 44 10.97 -9.92 4.63
CA MET A 44 9.60 -9.94 5.16
C MET A 44 9.52 -9.31 6.54
N GLU A 45 10.44 -9.68 7.44
CA GLU A 45 10.52 -9.09 8.79
C GLU A 45 10.78 -7.58 8.74
N GLN A 46 11.62 -7.11 7.80
CA GLN A 46 11.82 -5.67 7.62
C GLN A 46 10.53 -4.99 7.16
N LYS A 47 9.84 -5.55 6.16
CA LYS A 47 8.56 -5.02 5.68
C LYS A 47 7.50 -4.97 6.79
N GLU A 48 7.45 -5.99 7.64
CA GLU A 48 6.53 -6.04 8.77
C GLU A 48 6.82 -4.92 9.77
N ARG A 49 8.09 -4.71 10.14
CA ARG A 49 8.51 -3.58 10.99
C ARG A 49 8.16 -2.22 10.38
N ASP A 50 8.41 -2.06 9.08
CA ASP A 50 8.11 -0.80 8.37
C ASP A 50 6.59 -0.54 8.32
N LEU A 51 5.79 -1.59 8.17
CA LEU A 51 4.32 -1.50 8.20
C LEU A 51 3.82 -1.12 9.60
N GLU A 52 4.36 -1.72 10.65
CA GLU A 52 4.03 -1.37 12.04
C GLU A 52 4.36 0.09 12.37
N ASP A 53 5.53 0.59 11.97
CA ASP A 53 5.91 2.00 12.15
C ASP A 53 4.97 2.94 11.38
N LEU A 54 4.58 2.56 10.15
CA LEU A 54 3.63 3.33 9.36
C LEU A 54 2.24 3.37 10.02
N GLU A 55 1.75 2.23 10.50
CA GLU A 55 0.48 2.15 11.23
C GLU A 55 0.53 2.98 12.51
N GLN A 56 1.65 2.92 13.25
CA GLN A 56 1.85 3.73 14.44
C GLN A 56 1.82 5.22 14.09
N LYS A 57 2.55 5.65 13.06
CA LYS A 57 2.52 7.04 12.56
C LYS A 57 1.11 7.48 12.20
N LEU A 58 0.34 6.66 11.48
CA LEU A 58 -1.05 6.97 11.14
C LEU A 58 -1.92 7.17 12.40
N ARG A 59 -1.73 6.33 13.43
CA ARG A 59 -2.41 6.50 14.73
C ARG A 59 -2.03 7.80 15.42
N THR A 60 -0.75 8.19 15.43
CA THR A 60 -0.31 9.45 16.06
C THR A 60 -0.81 10.67 15.32
N ILE A 61 -0.77 10.67 13.99
CA ILE A 61 -1.31 11.77 13.17
C ILE A 61 -2.83 11.89 13.42
N SER A 62 -3.56 10.76 13.48
CA SER A 62 -5.00 10.72 13.80
C SER A 62 -5.31 11.32 15.18
N LYS A 63 -4.45 11.09 16.17
CA LYS A 63 -4.60 11.60 17.55
C LYS A 63 -4.09 13.03 17.77
N SER A 64 -3.69 13.74 16.71
CA SER A 64 -3.26 15.13 16.86
C SER A 64 -4.39 15.98 17.47
N PRO A 65 -4.16 16.64 18.63
CA PRO A 65 -5.18 17.49 19.27
C PRO A 65 -5.54 18.71 18.42
N PHE A 66 -4.71 19.03 17.42
CA PHE A 66 -4.99 20.08 16.44
C PHE A 66 -6.07 19.67 15.43
N ARG A 67 -6.28 18.36 15.15
CA ARG A 67 -7.33 17.91 14.23
C ARG A 67 -8.72 17.92 14.85
N THR A 68 -8.84 17.67 16.15
CA THR A 68 -10.15 17.59 16.84
C THR A 68 -10.71 18.96 17.23
N LYS A 69 -9.95 20.04 17.04
CA LYS A 69 -10.33 21.40 17.45
C LYS A 69 -10.75 22.33 16.29
N ILE A 70 -10.67 21.86 15.05
CA ILE A 70 -11.11 22.65 13.89
C ILE A 70 -12.63 22.58 13.81
N ARG A 71 -13.28 23.74 13.79
CA ARG A 71 -14.73 23.83 13.58
C ARG A 71 -15.03 23.46 12.13
N GLU A 72 -15.97 22.54 11.92
CA GLU A 72 -16.41 22.18 10.57
C GLU A 72 -17.07 23.37 9.88
N ALA A 73 -16.84 23.49 8.58
CA ALA A 73 -17.49 24.48 7.74
C ALA A 73 -18.98 24.10 7.52
N PRO A 74 -19.88 25.08 7.35
CA PRO A 74 -21.29 24.80 7.09
C PRO A 74 -21.48 24.06 5.77
N VAL A 75 -22.46 23.16 5.76
CA VAL A 75 -22.84 22.35 4.60
C VAL A 75 -24.26 22.71 4.18
N PHE A 76 -24.40 23.18 2.95
CA PHE A 76 -25.67 23.59 2.36
C PHE A 76 -26.15 22.57 1.33
N LYS A 77 -27.46 22.32 1.29
CA LYS A 77 -28.14 21.36 0.41
C LYS A 77 -29.31 22.05 -0.30
N PRO A 78 -29.05 22.88 -1.32
CA PRO A 78 -30.09 23.56 -2.08
C PRO A 78 -31.09 22.59 -2.70
N THR A 79 -32.32 23.07 -2.82
CA THR A 79 -33.33 22.49 -3.73
C THR A 79 -32.95 22.74 -5.20
N ALA A 80 -33.60 22.04 -6.13
CA ALA A 80 -33.35 22.24 -7.56
C ALA A 80 -33.66 23.69 -8.03
N GLU A 81 -34.69 24.31 -7.45
CA GLU A 81 -35.08 25.69 -7.76
C GLU A 81 -34.03 26.70 -7.26
N GLU A 82 -33.56 26.53 -6.03
CA GLU A 82 -32.48 27.36 -5.47
C GLU A 82 -31.17 27.18 -6.22
N PHE A 83 -30.85 25.96 -6.65
CA PHE A 83 -29.63 25.66 -7.38
C PHE A 83 -29.66 26.14 -8.85
N ALA A 84 -30.84 26.49 -9.38
CA ALA A 84 -30.98 26.98 -10.75
C ALA A 84 -30.23 28.29 -10.99
N ASN A 85 -30.07 29.13 -9.96
CA ASN A 85 -29.25 30.34 -10.01
C ASN A 85 -28.17 30.33 -8.90
N PRO A 86 -26.98 29.76 -9.18
CA PRO A 86 -25.94 29.59 -8.17
C PRO A 86 -25.48 30.90 -7.50
N LEU A 87 -25.40 32.00 -8.25
CA LEU A 87 -24.97 33.30 -7.69
C LEU A 87 -25.99 33.82 -6.69
N GLN A 88 -27.28 33.72 -7.02
CA GLN A 88 -28.34 34.13 -6.10
C GLN A 88 -28.37 33.25 -4.84
N TYR A 89 -28.11 31.95 -4.98
CA TYR A 89 -28.01 31.06 -3.83
C TYR A 89 -26.79 31.35 -2.95
N ILE A 90 -25.63 31.67 -3.54
CA ILE A 90 -24.44 32.06 -2.77
C ILE A 90 -24.71 33.33 -1.96
N LEU A 91 -25.40 34.31 -2.56
CA LEU A 91 -25.79 35.53 -1.86
C LEU A 91 -26.78 35.25 -0.72
N SER A 92 -27.71 34.31 -0.87
CA SER A 92 -28.68 33.99 0.19
C SER A 92 -28.05 33.31 1.41
N ILE A 93 -26.91 32.62 1.24
CA ILE A 93 -26.18 31.94 2.32
C ILE A 93 -24.96 32.72 2.83
N GLN A 94 -24.65 33.89 2.25
CA GLN A 94 -23.42 34.65 2.51
C GLN A 94 -23.24 34.95 4.00
N ASP A 95 -24.26 35.52 4.65
CA ASP A 95 -24.18 35.94 6.07
C ASP A 95 -23.80 34.78 7.01
N GLN A 96 -24.23 33.56 6.67
CA GLN A 96 -23.93 32.35 7.46
C GLN A 96 -22.56 31.77 7.11
N ALA A 97 -22.17 31.81 5.83
CA ALA A 97 -20.92 31.21 5.35
C ALA A 97 -19.69 32.08 5.59
N GLU A 98 -19.83 33.41 5.54
CA GLU A 98 -18.74 34.38 5.64
C GLU A 98 -17.97 34.25 6.96
N GLN A 99 -18.69 33.93 8.05
CA GLN A 99 -18.09 33.70 9.38
C GLN A 99 -17.07 32.55 9.41
N TYR A 100 -17.15 31.61 8.46
CA TYR A 100 -16.27 30.44 8.37
C TYR A 100 -15.22 30.58 7.26
N GLY A 101 -15.35 31.57 6.36
CA GLY A 101 -14.49 31.79 5.19
C GLY A 101 -14.63 30.76 4.07
N ILE A 102 -15.06 29.53 4.37
CA ILE A 102 -15.39 28.48 3.41
C ILE A 102 -16.73 27.82 3.77
N CYS A 103 -17.42 27.29 2.76
CA CYS A 103 -18.58 26.42 2.95
C CYS A 103 -18.59 25.30 1.91
N LYS A 104 -19.39 24.26 2.18
CA LYS A 104 -19.63 23.16 1.24
C LYS A 104 -21.06 23.23 0.71
N ILE A 105 -21.23 23.21 -0.60
CA ILE A 105 -22.55 23.10 -1.24
C ILE A 105 -22.64 21.72 -1.88
N ILE A 106 -23.63 20.93 -1.47
CA ILE A 106 -23.94 19.64 -2.07
C ILE A 106 -25.02 19.88 -3.13
N PRO A 107 -24.79 19.57 -4.42
CA PRO A 107 -25.78 19.79 -5.45
C PRO A 107 -27.05 18.95 -5.19
N PRO A 108 -28.21 19.40 -5.69
CA PRO A 108 -29.46 18.66 -5.54
C PRO A 108 -29.39 17.27 -6.20
N PRO A 109 -30.17 16.29 -5.71
CA PRO A 109 -30.21 14.95 -6.30
C PRO A 109 -30.52 14.99 -7.81
N GLY A 110 -29.78 14.21 -8.60
CA GLY A 110 -29.98 14.14 -10.06
C GLY A 110 -29.22 15.18 -10.87
N TRP A 111 -28.53 16.13 -10.22
CA TRP A 111 -27.62 17.03 -10.92
C TRP A 111 -26.35 16.29 -11.36
N ALA A 112 -26.13 16.21 -12.67
CA ALA A 112 -24.98 15.58 -13.29
C ALA A 112 -24.53 16.44 -14.48
N PRO A 113 -23.56 17.38 -14.29
CA PRO A 113 -23.07 18.18 -15.39
C PRO A 113 -22.33 17.28 -16.39
N PRO A 114 -22.36 17.61 -17.70
CA PRO A 114 -21.53 16.91 -18.66
C PRO A 114 -20.04 17.10 -18.31
N LEU A 115 -19.27 16.01 -18.34
CA LEU A 115 -17.82 16.08 -18.26
C LEU A 115 -17.28 16.35 -19.67
N GLU A 116 -16.80 17.56 -19.92
CA GLU A 116 -16.00 17.84 -21.11
C GLU A 116 -14.54 17.51 -20.78
N LEU A 117 -14.02 16.43 -21.39
CA LEU A 117 -12.62 15.98 -21.29
C LEU A 117 -11.81 16.43 -22.51
#